data_AF-A0A3D5JVJ1-F1
#
_entry.id   AF-A0A3D5JVJ1-F1
#
_cell.length_a   1.000
_cell.length_b   1.000
_cell.length_c   1.000
_cell.angle_alpha   90.00
_cell.angle_beta   90.00
_cell.angle_gamma   90.00
#
_symmetry.space_group_name_H-M   'P 1'
#
loop_
_entity.id
_entity.type
_entity.pdbx_description
1 polymer ?
#
loop_
_entity_poly.entity_id
_entity_poly.type
_entity_poly.pdbx_seq_one_letter_code
_entity_poly.pdbx_strand_id
1 'polypeptide(L)'
;MNPGLLQPIRETCERHGIDPTPRLLFASVADQRLIECRQFAGWEFVEERRIIISTSRNGVGQAESSEETPLGLHRIAEKFGDNLPAGMVFKGRQVTGTVEDEPDAAIAHRILWLEGLEPGFNQGGNVDTHARYVYI
;
A
#
# COMPACT_ATOMS: atom_id res chain seq x y z
N MET A 1 -3.09 -10.05 -15.96
CA MET A 1 -3.94 -8.97 -15.42
C MET A 1 -4.75 -8.35 -16.56
N ASN A 2 -5.91 -7.72 -16.32
CA ASN A 2 -6.65 -7.01 -17.38
C ASN A 2 -5.76 -5.89 -17.97
N PRO A 3 -5.50 -5.85 -19.29
CA PRO A 3 -4.71 -4.80 -19.93
C PRO A 3 -5.18 -3.38 -19.59
N GLY A 4 -6.49 -3.18 -19.42
CA GLY A 4 -7.07 -1.89 -19.07
C GLY A 4 -6.72 -1.40 -17.67
N LEU A 5 -6.30 -2.28 -16.76
CA LEU A 5 -5.87 -1.91 -15.40
C LEU A 5 -4.38 -1.49 -15.36
N LEU A 6 -3.55 -2.06 -16.23
CA LEU A 6 -2.11 -1.76 -16.28
C LEU A 6 -1.81 -0.47 -17.04
N GLN A 7 -2.61 -0.13 -18.06
CA GLN A 7 -2.36 1.04 -18.90
C GLN A 7 -2.29 2.35 -18.11
N PRO A 8 -3.25 2.71 -17.23
CA PRO A 8 -3.16 3.95 -16.46
C PRO A 8 -1.92 4.02 -15.55
N ILE A 9 -1.50 2.88 -15.00
CA ILE A 9 -0.31 2.81 -14.15
C ILE A 9 0.97 2.95 -14.95
N ARG A 10 1.03 2.31 -16.12
CA ARG A 10 2.13 2.51 -17.06
C ARG A 10 2.27 3.98 -17.44
N GLU A 11 1.19 4.63 -17.84
CA GLU A 11 1.19 6.04 -18.23
C GLU A 11 1.61 6.95 -17.08
N THR A 12 1.20 6.63 -15.84
CA THR A 12 1.58 7.40 -14.64
C THR A 12 3.07 7.18 -14.31
N CYS A 13 3.55 5.94 -14.37
CA CYS A 13 4.96 5.60 -14.23
C CYS A 13 5.81 6.35 -15.25
N GLU A 14 5.46 6.29 -16.54
CA GLU A 14 6.18 6.98 -17.62
C GLU A 14 6.20 8.51 -17.41
N ARG A 15 5.06 9.10 -17.03
CA ARG A 15 4.94 10.54 -16.74
C ARG A 15 5.86 11.01 -15.63
N HIS A 16 6.04 10.20 -14.60
CA HIS A 16 6.83 10.52 -13.42
C HIS A 16 8.25 9.92 -13.46
N GLY A 17 8.63 9.24 -14.56
CA GLY A 17 9.95 8.62 -14.70
C GLY A 17 10.20 7.48 -13.69
N ILE A 18 9.15 6.72 -13.37
CA ILE A 18 9.19 5.62 -12.39
C ILE A 18 9.25 4.29 -13.14
N ASP A 19 10.29 3.52 -12.89
CA ASP A 19 10.36 2.13 -13.32
C ASP A 19 9.56 1.24 -12.36
N PRO A 20 8.68 0.35 -12.88
CA PRO A 20 7.95 -0.56 -12.03
C PRO A 20 8.88 -1.61 -11.43
N THR A 21 8.59 -2.02 -10.19
CA THR A 21 9.26 -3.17 -9.59
C THR A 21 8.76 -4.48 -10.20
N PRO A 22 9.53 -5.59 -10.10
CA PRO A 22 9.08 -6.90 -10.56
C PRO A 22 7.83 -7.43 -9.83
N ARG A 23 7.43 -6.81 -8.72
CA ARG A 23 6.16 -7.06 -8.02
C ARG A 23 5.33 -5.80 -8.02
N LEU A 24 4.05 -5.93 -8.32
CA LEU A 24 3.05 -4.87 -8.18
C LEU A 24 1.96 -5.31 -7.20
N LEU A 25 1.55 -4.39 -6.35
CA LEU A 25 0.42 -4.54 -5.45
C LEU A 25 -0.68 -3.59 -5.88
N PHE A 26 -1.85 -4.13 -6.19
CA PHE A 26 -3.03 -3.38 -6.61
C PHE A 26 -4.10 -3.41 -5.54
N ALA A 27 -4.23 -2.33 -4.77
CA ALA A 27 -5.28 -2.19 -3.77
C ALA A 27 -6.50 -1.50 -4.40
N SER A 28 -7.59 -2.25 -4.58
CA SER A 28 -8.89 -1.70 -4.96
C SER A 28 -9.71 -1.41 -3.71
N VAL A 29 -9.96 -0.13 -3.46
CA VAL A 29 -10.87 0.34 -2.40
C VAL A 29 -12.31 -0.07 -2.72
N ALA A 30 -12.73 0.05 -3.98
CA ALA A 30 -14.10 -0.30 -4.39
C ALA A 30 -14.41 -1.79 -4.17
N ASP A 31 -13.43 -2.66 -4.46
CA ASP A 31 -13.63 -4.11 -4.36
C ASP A 31 -13.19 -4.69 -3.01
N GLN A 32 -12.53 -3.90 -2.16
CA GLN A 32 -11.88 -4.37 -0.93
C GLN A 32 -10.93 -5.55 -1.23
N ARG A 33 -10.10 -5.40 -2.27
CA ARG A 33 -9.16 -6.44 -2.72
C ARG A 33 -7.77 -5.89 -2.96
N LEU A 34 -6.77 -6.68 -2.57
CA LEU A 34 -5.38 -6.50 -2.97
C LEU A 34 -5.02 -7.60 -3.98
N ILE A 35 -4.47 -7.22 -5.12
CA ILE A 35 -3.94 -8.16 -6.11
C ILE A 35 -2.42 -8.05 -6.11
N GLU A 36 -1.73 -9.15 -5.86
CA GLU A 36 -0.28 -9.26 -6.04
C GLU A 36 0.00 -9.78 -7.44
N CYS A 37 0.87 -9.08 -8.16
CA CYS A 37 1.28 -9.44 -9.51
C CYS A 37 2.79 -9.49 -9.65
N ARG A 38 3.26 -10.39 -10.50
CA ARG A 38 4.68 -10.54 -10.85
C ARG A 38 4.92 -10.20 -12.30
N GLN A 39 5.99 -9.47 -12.57
CA GLN A 39 6.45 -9.14 -13.90
C GLN A 39 6.89 -10.41 -14.63
N PHE A 40 6.41 -10.56 -15.86
CA PHE A 40 6.82 -11.62 -16.78
C PHE A 40 7.81 -11.06 -17.81
N ALA A 41 7.44 -10.00 -18.51
CA ALA A 41 8.28 -9.32 -19.49
C ALA A 41 7.82 -7.87 -19.69
N GLY A 42 8.71 -6.89 -19.51
CA GLY A 42 8.34 -5.47 -19.69
C GLY A 42 7.10 -5.08 -18.85
N TRP A 43 6.03 -4.65 -19.52
CA TRP A 43 4.76 -4.28 -18.88
C TRP A 43 3.75 -5.44 -18.78
N GLU A 44 4.19 -6.67 -19.03
CA GLU A 44 3.37 -7.85 -18.84
C GLU A 44 3.48 -8.35 -17.40
N PHE A 45 2.36 -8.34 -16.69
CA PHE A 45 2.25 -8.81 -15.30
C PHE A 45 1.21 -9.91 -15.16
N VAL A 46 1.60 -10.96 -14.44
CA VAL A 46 0.74 -12.11 -14.11
C VAL A 46 0.25 -11.94 -12.68
N GLU A 47 -1.06 -12.14 -12.48
CA GLU A 47 -1.66 -12.16 -11.14
C GLU A 47 -1.21 -13.43 -10.41
N GLU A 48 -0.61 -13.28 -9.23
CA GLU A 48 -0.17 -14.40 -8.39
C GLU A 48 -1.17 -14.69 -7.28
N ARG A 49 -1.72 -13.63 -6.66
CA ARG A 49 -2.61 -13.74 -5.51
C ARG A 49 -3.67 -12.67 -5.51
N ARG A 50 -4.82 -13.03 -4.95
CA ARG A 50 -5.91 -12.11 -4.65
C ARG A 50 -6.28 -12.24 -3.18
N ILE A 51 -6.18 -11.13 -2.46
CA ILE A 51 -6.32 -11.06 -1.01
C ILE A 51 -7.49 -10.15 -0.67
N ILE A 52 -8.31 -10.57 0.29
CA ILE A 52 -9.35 -9.74 0.88
C ILE A 52 -8.68 -8.74 1.81
N ILE A 53 -8.97 -7.45 1.63
CA ILE A 53 -8.49 -6.39 2.50
C ILE A 53 -9.65 -5.60 3.07
N SER A 54 -9.36 -4.79 4.08
CA SER A 54 -10.22 -3.68 4.48
C SER A 54 -9.49 -2.37 4.21
N THR A 55 -10.21 -1.33 3.79
CA THR A 55 -9.65 0.02 3.62
C THR A 55 -10.40 1.01 4.50
N SER A 56 -9.98 2.27 4.52
CA SER A 56 -10.66 3.28 5.34
C SER A 56 -12.15 3.38 5.02
N ARG A 57 -12.98 3.45 6.08
CA ARG A 57 -14.41 3.74 5.99
C ARG A 57 -14.71 5.15 5.48
N ASN A 58 -13.75 6.08 5.58
CA ASN A 58 -13.90 7.46 5.10
C ASN A 58 -13.79 7.56 3.58
N GLY A 59 -13.43 6.46 2.90
CA GLY A 59 -13.33 6.40 1.45
C GLY A 59 -11.93 6.71 0.94
N VAL A 60 -11.87 7.44 -0.19
CA VAL A 60 -10.64 7.75 -0.91
C VAL A 60 -10.33 9.23 -0.85
N GLY A 61 -9.07 9.57 -0.64
CA GLY A 61 -8.63 10.96 -0.58
C GLY A 61 -7.21 11.12 -0.05
N GLN A 62 -6.62 12.27 -0.36
CA GLN A 62 -5.19 12.51 -0.14
C GLN A 62 -4.93 13.52 0.99
N ALA A 63 -5.95 14.27 1.42
CA ALA A 63 -5.79 15.35 2.38
C ALA A 63 -5.29 14.85 3.76
N GLU A 64 -4.33 15.57 4.31
CA GLU A 64 -3.85 15.37 5.68
C GLU A 64 -5.02 15.37 6.67
N SER A 65 -4.95 14.49 7.68
CA SER A 65 -6.00 14.30 8.69
C SER A 65 -7.37 13.84 8.17
N SER A 66 -7.53 13.46 6.89
CA SER A 66 -8.81 12.93 6.39
C SER A 66 -9.11 11.49 6.80
N GLU A 67 -8.08 10.76 7.22
CA GLU A 67 -8.12 9.30 7.48
C GLU A 67 -8.61 8.48 6.26
N GLU A 68 -8.66 9.05 5.06
CA GLU A 68 -9.05 8.37 3.83
C GLU A 68 -7.88 7.58 3.23
N THR A 69 -8.20 6.61 2.36
CA THR A 69 -7.21 5.82 1.64
C THR A 69 -6.67 6.63 0.45
N PRO A 70 -5.36 6.96 0.40
CA PRO A 70 -4.81 7.69 -0.73
C PRO A 70 -4.81 6.82 -1.99
N LEU A 71 -4.95 7.48 -3.14
CA LEU A 71 -4.88 6.87 -4.46
C LEU A 71 -3.51 7.14 -5.08
N GLY A 72 -3.26 6.51 -6.24
CA GLY A 72 -2.07 6.71 -7.03
C GLY A 72 -0.94 5.73 -6.72
N LEU A 73 0.21 5.99 -7.32
CA LEU A 73 1.41 5.19 -7.19
C LEU A 73 2.03 5.40 -5.81
N HIS A 74 2.41 4.27 -5.22
CA HIS A 74 3.09 4.22 -3.95
C HIS A 74 4.26 3.23 -4.04
N ARG A 75 5.27 3.43 -3.20
CA ARG A 75 6.28 2.41 -2.90
C ARG A 75 6.25 2.08 -1.41
N ILE A 76 6.67 0.86 -1.08
CA ILE A 76 7.01 0.50 0.30
C ILE A 76 8.35 1.18 0.61
N ALA A 77 8.33 2.23 1.42
CA ALA A 77 9.53 2.93 1.85
C ALA A 77 10.21 2.20 3.00
N GLU A 78 9.41 1.68 3.93
CA GLU A 78 9.91 1.01 5.13
C GLU A 78 9.06 -0.23 5.47
N LYS A 79 9.71 -1.22 6.08
CA LYS A 79 9.07 -2.45 6.54
C LYS A 79 9.44 -2.70 8.00
N PHE A 80 8.43 -2.86 8.85
CA PHE A 80 8.63 -3.22 10.25
C PHE A 80 8.18 -4.65 10.51
N GLY A 81 8.95 -5.34 11.34
CA GLY A 81 8.66 -6.70 11.80
C GLY A 81 9.10 -7.83 10.88
N ASP A 82 9.85 -7.58 9.80
CA ASP A 82 10.20 -8.61 8.80
C ASP A 82 10.77 -9.90 9.43
N ASN A 83 11.68 -9.73 10.38
CA ASN A 83 12.39 -10.81 11.06
C ASN A 83 11.70 -11.29 12.34
N LEU A 84 10.47 -10.85 12.61
CA LEU A 84 9.72 -11.25 13.79
C LEU A 84 8.74 -12.38 13.48
N PRO A 85 8.25 -13.13 14.48
CA PRO A 85 7.17 -14.08 14.23
C PRO A 85 5.91 -13.42 13.66
N ALA A 86 5.05 -14.19 13.01
CA ALA A 86 3.71 -13.72 12.67
C ALA A 86 2.90 -13.52 13.96
N GLY A 87 1.98 -12.55 13.96
CA GLY A 87 1.13 -12.27 15.12
C GLY A 87 1.72 -11.30 16.14
N MET A 88 2.86 -10.66 15.85
CA MET A 88 3.31 -9.51 16.65
C MET A 88 2.37 -8.32 16.48
N VAL A 89 2.09 -7.62 17.57
CA VAL A 89 1.26 -6.40 17.62
C VAL A 89 2.16 -5.17 17.74
N PHE A 90 1.77 -4.09 17.04
CA PHE A 90 2.55 -2.86 16.96
C PHE A 90 1.77 -1.64 17.47
N LYS A 91 2.42 -0.79 18.26
CA LYS A 91 1.97 0.58 18.59
C LYS A 91 3.10 1.55 18.32
N GLY A 92 2.85 2.60 17.55
CA GLY A 92 3.89 3.56 17.15
C GLY A 92 5.06 2.92 16.38
N ARG A 93 4.82 1.81 15.67
CA ARG A 93 5.80 0.95 14.97
C ARG A 93 6.76 0.16 15.88
N GLN A 94 6.50 0.12 17.18
CA GLN A 94 7.24 -0.71 18.13
C GLN A 94 6.40 -1.93 18.52
N VAL A 95 7.04 -3.07 18.72
CA VAL A 95 6.37 -4.30 19.18
C VAL A 95 5.89 -4.10 20.61
N THR A 96 4.62 -4.39 20.88
CA THR A 96 4.04 -4.28 22.24
C THR A 96 3.48 -5.57 22.79
N GLY A 97 3.30 -6.58 21.96
CA GLY A 97 2.71 -7.86 22.38
C GLY A 97 2.42 -8.77 21.20
N THR A 98 1.50 -9.70 21.39
CA THR A 98 1.05 -10.63 20.36
C THR A 98 -0.47 -10.55 20.17
N VAL A 99 -0.98 -11.07 19.05
CA VAL A 99 -2.43 -11.16 18.80
C VAL A 99 -3.15 -12.14 19.73
N GLU A 100 -2.41 -13.01 20.44
CA GLU A 100 -2.97 -13.87 21.48
C GLU A 100 -3.30 -13.04 22.74
N ASP A 101 -2.46 -12.05 23.05
CA ASP A 101 -2.63 -11.14 24.18
C ASP A 101 -3.61 -9.99 23.85
N GLU A 102 -3.55 -9.48 22.61
CA GLU A 102 -4.32 -8.34 22.12
C GLU A 102 -5.08 -8.71 20.83
N PRO A 103 -6.16 -9.51 20.89
CA PRO A 103 -6.87 -9.98 19.69
C PRO A 103 -7.53 -8.85 18.88
N ASP A 104 -7.84 -7.73 19.53
CA ASP A 104 -8.44 -6.54 18.91
C ASP A 104 -7.39 -5.49 18.50
N ALA A 105 -6.11 -5.86 18.45
CA ALA A 105 -5.04 -4.94 18.04
C ALA A 105 -5.24 -4.43 16.60
N ALA A 106 -5.18 -3.11 16.42
CA ALA A 106 -5.39 -2.47 15.13
C ALA A 106 -4.28 -2.74 14.11
N ILE A 107 -3.05 -3.05 14.57
CA ILE A 107 -1.88 -3.26 13.72
C ILE A 107 -1.15 -4.52 14.17
N ALA A 108 -1.10 -5.52 13.31
CA ALA A 108 -0.49 -6.81 13.61
C ALA A 108 0.31 -7.36 12.41
N HIS A 109 1.12 -8.38 12.69
CA HIS A 109 2.00 -9.09 11.76
C HIS A 109 3.15 -8.24 11.25
N ARG A 110 2.89 -7.24 10.41
CA ARG A 110 3.89 -6.40 9.72
C ARG A 110 3.32 -5.01 9.47
N ILE A 111 4.21 -4.05 9.25
CA ILE A 111 3.84 -2.72 8.73
C ILE A 111 4.64 -2.51 7.45
N LEU A 112 3.96 -2.24 6.34
CA LEU A 112 4.57 -1.77 5.11
C LEU A 112 4.22 -0.29 4.93
N TRP A 113 5.13 0.59 5.37
CA TRP A 113 4.91 2.04 5.34
C TRP A 113 5.11 2.56 3.92
N LEU A 114 4.09 3.25 3.43
CA LEU A 114 4.01 3.72 2.06
C LEU A 114 4.52 5.15 1.91
N GLU A 115 5.16 5.40 0.78
CA GLU A 115 5.48 6.73 0.28
C GLU A 115 4.78 6.93 -1.06
N GLY A 116 4.16 8.10 -1.25
CA GLY A 116 3.55 8.49 -2.51
C GLY A 116 4.59 8.86 -3.55
N LEU A 117 4.28 8.60 -4.82
CA LEU A 117 5.20 8.81 -5.94
C LEU A 117 4.71 9.86 -6.96
N GLU A 118 3.59 10.52 -6.67
CA GLU A 118 2.98 11.51 -7.56
C GLU A 118 2.99 12.90 -6.90
N PRO A 119 3.95 13.78 -7.27
CA PRO A 119 4.09 15.13 -6.71
C PRO A 119 2.78 15.93 -6.74
N GLY A 120 2.38 16.47 -5.59
CA GLY A 120 1.17 17.28 -5.46
C GLY A 120 -0.14 16.49 -5.51
N PHE A 121 -0.10 15.17 -5.74
CA PHE A 121 -1.26 14.29 -5.65
C PHE A 121 -1.22 13.45 -4.38
N ASN A 122 -0.15 12.68 -4.16
CA ASN A 122 0.05 11.87 -2.94
C ASN A 122 1.46 12.03 -2.34
N GLN A 123 2.25 12.96 -2.88
CA GLN A 123 3.62 13.25 -2.44
C GLN A 123 3.80 14.75 -2.19
N GLY A 124 4.33 15.10 -1.02
CA GLY A 124 4.61 16.46 -0.59
C GLY A 124 3.40 17.21 0.01
N GLY A 125 3.69 18.20 0.86
CA GLY A 125 2.69 19.10 1.44
C GLY A 125 1.57 18.35 2.19
N ASN A 126 0.35 18.88 2.11
CA ASN A 126 -0.82 18.35 2.83
C ASN A 126 -1.43 17.10 2.16
N VAL A 127 -0.75 16.51 1.18
CA VAL A 127 -1.20 15.28 0.52
C VAL A 127 -0.19 14.13 0.66
N ASP A 128 0.90 14.36 1.40
CA ASP A 128 2.00 13.41 1.49
C ASP A 128 1.60 12.12 2.22
N THR A 129 1.62 11.00 1.49
CA THR A 129 1.24 9.69 2.04
C THR A 129 2.15 9.24 3.20
N HIS A 130 3.46 9.49 3.11
CA HIS A 130 4.41 9.01 4.12
C HIS A 130 4.22 9.79 5.43
N ALA A 131 4.12 11.11 5.35
CA ALA A 131 3.88 11.99 6.50
C ALA A 131 2.55 11.70 7.20
N ARG A 132 1.55 11.20 6.46
CA ARG A 132 0.24 10.77 7.00
C ARG A 132 0.24 9.38 7.65
N TYR A 133 1.39 8.71 7.73
CA TYR A 133 1.56 7.39 8.33
C TYR A 133 0.70 6.28 7.70
N VAL A 134 0.52 6.31 6.37
CA VAL A 134 -0.26 5.29 5.68
C VAL A 134 0.58 4.02 5.48
N TYR A 135 0.04 2.88 5.91
CA TYR A 135 0.66 1.57 5.74
C TYR A 135 -0.37 0.51 5.34
N ILE A 136 0.13 -0.60 4.81
CA ILE A 136 -0.61 -1.86 4.59
C ILE A 136 -0.01 -3.01 5.39
#